data_AF-A0A7K3Z0E7-F1
#
_entry.id   AF-A0A7K3Z0E7-F1
#
_cell.length_a   1.000
_cell.length_b   1.000
_cell.length_c   1.000
_cell.angle_alpha   90.00
_cell.angle_beta   90.00
_cell.angle_gamma   90.00
#
_symmetry.space_group_name_H-M   'P 1'
#
loop_
_entity.id
_entity.type
_entity.pdbx_description
1 polymer ?
#
loop_
_entity_poly.entity_id
_entity_poly.type
_entity_poly.pdbx_seq_one_letter_code
_entity_poly.pdbx_strand_id
1 'polypeptide(L)'
;MHIMEGFLPWQWCIVWWLIALPCLAFGIWQLKKIINTDREALPLLGVTGGFIFILSSLKLPSVTGSCSHPTGTGLSSICFGPWVTSVICAIVLLFQSLFLAHGGLSVLGANIVSMGIVGPLVGYTIYRLLKDTSVNIFLTVFLATAL
;
A
#
# COMPACT_ATOMS: atom_id res chain seq x y z
N MET A 1 -3.04 7.72 6.30
CA MET A 1 -2.05 8.66 6.89
C MET A 1 -1.08 7.86 7.73
N HIS A 2 0.22 8.20 7.71
CA HIS A 2 1.22 7.49 8.50
C HIS A 2 1.14 7.90 9.97
N ILE A 3 1.26 6.93 10.85
CA ILE A 3 1.45 7.17 12.27
C ILE A 3 2.92 7.52 12.50
N MET A 4 3.18 8.57 13.29
CA MET A 4 4.55 9.03 13.60
C MET A 4 5.24 8.10 14.59
N GLU A 5 6.57 8.05 14.52
CA GLU A 5 7.40 7.37 15.50
C GLU A 5 7.12 7.88 16.93
N GLY A 6 7.02 6.97 17.90
CA GLY A 6 6.77 7.31 19.30
C GLY A 6 5.33 7.69 19.66
N PHE A 7 4.39 7.68 18.71
CA PHE A 7 2.98 7.96 19.00
C PHE A 7 2.27 6.80 19.69
N LEU A 8 2.62 5.56 19.35
CA LEU A 8 2.02 4.36 19.96
C LEU A 8 2.88 3.88 21.13
N PRO A 9 2.25 3.44 22.24
CA PRO A 9 2.93 2.69 23.28
C PRO A 9 3.55 1.41 22.70
N TRP A 10 4.72 1.01 23.23
CA TRP A 10 5.49 -0.12 22.71
C TRP A 10 4.69 -1.43 22.65
N GLN A 11 3.73 -1.64 23.56
CA GLN A 11 2.85 -2.81 23.58
C GLN A 11 2.02 -2.89 22.29
N TRP A 12 1.48 -1.77 21.83
CA TRP A 12 0.67 -1.71 20.61
C TRP A 12 1.51 -1.89 19.36
N CYS A 13 2.73 -1.37 19.33
CA CYS A 13 3.66 -1.60 18.22
C CYS A 13 3.89 -3.10 17.98
N ILE A 14 4.06 -3.88 19.06
CA ILE A 14 4.23 -5.34 18.97
C ILE A 14 2.97 -6.01 18.42
N VAL A 15 1.79 -5.63 18.92
CA VAL A 15 0.50 -6.19 18.46
C VAL A 15 0.31 -5.96 16.96
N TRP A 16 0.59 -4.74 16.47
CA TRP A 16 0.44 -4.44 15.05
C TRP A 16 1.47 -5.17 14.17
N TRP A 17 2.70 -5.34 14.66
CA TRP A 17 3.68 -6.18 13.98
C TRP A 17 3.26 -7.65 13.92
N LEU A 18 2.69 -8.18 14.99
CA LEU A 18 2.16 -9.55 15.02
C LEU A 18 1.03 -9.76 14.00
N ILE A 19 0.21 -8.74 13.74
CA ILE A 19 -0.85 -8.80 12.71
C ILE A 19 -0.27 -8.61 11.31
N ALA A 20 0.70 -7.71 11.14
CA ALA A 20 1.31 -7.41 9.85
C ALA A 20 2.12 -8.60 9.29
N LEU A 21 2.89 -9.29 10.14
CA LEU A 21 3.83 -10.33 9.73
C LEU A 21 3.17 -11.51 8.97
N PRO A 22 2.06 -12.10 9.45
CA PRO A 22 1.36 -13.17 8.72
C PRO A 22 0.88 -12.72 7.34
N CYS A 23 0.29 -11.52 7.25
CA CYS A 23 -0.20 -10.98 5.99
C CYS A 23 0.95 -10.71 5.01
N LEU A 24 2.08 -10.17 5.50
CA LEU A 24 3.28 -9.97 4.68
C LEU A 24 3.88 -11.30 4.24
N ALA A 25 3.96 -12.29 5.12
CA ALA A 25 4.46 -13.62 4.79
C ALA A 25 3.63 -14.26 3.67
N PHE A 26 2.30 -14.12 3.73
CA PHE A 26 1.40 -14.57 2.68
C PHE A 26 1.63 -13.80 1.35
N GLY A 27 1.78 -12.48 1.42
CA GLY A 27 2.11 -11.65 0.26
C GLY A 27 3.44 -12.04 -0.39
N ILE A 28 4.47 -12.31 0.42
CA ILE A 28 5.78 -12.78 -0.07
C ILE A 28 5.67 -14.16 -0.72
N TRP A 29 4.88 -15.07 -0.14
CA TRP A 29 4.66 -16.39 -0.71
C TRP A 29 3.97 -16.30 -2.08
N GLN A 30 2.93 -15.47 -2.19
CA GLN A 30 2.25 -15.23 -3.47
C GLN A 30 3.17 -14.55 -4.49
N LEU A 31 3.96 -13.58 -4.04
CA LEU A 31 4.97 -12.91 -4.87
C LEU A 31 6.01 -13.91 -5.42
N LYS A 32 6.53 -14.81 -4.58
CA LYS A 32 7.46 -15.86 -5.02
C LYS A 32 6.84 -16.78 -6.08
N LYS A 33 5.55 -17.11 -5.94
CA LYS A 33 4.83 -17.93 -6.93
C LYS A 33 4.76 -17.23 -8.30
N ILE A 34 4.48 -15.92 -8.29
CA ILE A 34 4.45 -15.09 -9.51
C ILE A 34 5.84 -15.05 -10.15
N ILE A 35 6.89 -14.75 -9.38
CA ILE A 35 8.28 -14.65 -9.88
C ILE A 35 8.77 -15.99 -10.44
N ASN A 36 8.38 -17.12 -9.84
CA ASN A 36 8.73 -18.45 -10.34
C ASN A 36 8.03 -18.79 -11.65
N THR A 37 6.88 -18.18 -11.93
CA THR A 37 6.12 -18.38 -13.17
C THR A 37 6.62 -17.44 -14.27
N ASP A 38 6.89 -16.19 -13.89
CA ASP A 38 7.38 -15.16 -14.77
C ASP A 38 8.46 -14.31 -14.06
N ARG A 39 9.71 -14.50 -14.48
CA ARG A 39 10.85 -13.76 -13.91
C ARG A 39 10.88 -12.29 -14.34
N GLU A 40 10.22 -11.94 -15.44
CA GLU A 40 10.15 -10.56 -15.94
C GLU A 40 9.24 -9.67 -15.08
N ALA A 41 8.38 -10.28 -14.26
CA ALA A 41 7.55 -9.57 -13.29
C ALA A 41 8.39 -8.83 -12.21
N LEU A 42 9.59 -9.32 -11.87
CA LEU A 42 10.39 -8.75 -10.78
C LEU A 42 10.89 -7.32 -11.08
N PRO A 43 11.50 -7.03 -12.25
CA PRO A 43 11.78 -5.66 -12.68
C PRO A 43 10.54 -4.76 -12.67
N LEU A 44 9.39 -5.24 -13.17
CA LEU A 44 8.16 -4.47 -13.25
C LEU A 44 7.64 -4.06 -11.87
N LEU A 45 7.67 -4.99 -10.91
CA LEU A 45 7.30 -4.74 -9.53
C LEU A 45 8.26 -3.75 -8.85
N GLY A 46 9.56 -3.84 -9.14
CA GLY A 46 10.57 -2.88 -8.66
C GLY A 46 10.31 -1.46 -9.17
N VAL A 47 10.09 -1.30 -10.48
CA VAL A 47 9.76 -0.01 -11.09
C VAL A 47 8.45 0.54 -10.52
N THR A 48 7.44 -0.32 -10.35
CA THR A 48 6.16 0.07 -9.73
C THR A 48 6.37 0.56 -8.29
N GLY A 49 7.17 -0.15 -7.49
CA GLY A 49 7.48 0.25 -6.12
C GLY A 49 8.20 1.60 -6.07
N GLY A 50 9.18 1.81 -6.94
CA GLY A 50 9.86 3.10 -7.10
C GLY A 50 8.90 4.21 -7.52
N PHE A 51 8.01 3.93 -8.47
CA PHE A 51 6.98 4.88 -8.91
C PHE A 51 6.04 5.27 -7.76
N ILE A 52 5.52 4.31 -6.99
CA ILE A 52 4.64 4.58 -5.84
C ILE A 52 5.37 5.40 -4.77
N PHE A 53 6.64 5.08 -4.50
CA PHE A 53 7.46 5.86 -3.57
C PHE A 53 7.62 7.31 -4.03
N ILE A 54 7.97 7.54 -5.29
CA ILE A 54 8.11 8.90 -5.85
C ILE A 54 6.76 9.62 -5.82
N LEU A 55 5.70 8.96 -6.28
CA LEU A 55 4.34 9.49 -6.30
C LEU A 55 3.90 9.93 -4.88
N SER A 56 4.22 9.15 -3.86
CA SER A 56 3.94 9.48 -2.46
C SER A 56 4.75 10.65 -1.88
N SER A 57 5.84 11.06 -2.54
CA SER A 57 6.61 12.24 -2.16
C SER A 57 6.11 13.53 -2.81
N LEU A 58 5.22 13.42 -3.81
CA LEU A 58 4.59 14.57 -4.45
C LEU A 58 3.51 15.17 -3.56
N LYS A 59 3.59 16.48 -3.36
CA LYS A 59 2.58 17.25 -2.61
C LYS A 59 1.44 17.62 -3.55
N LEU A 60 0.24 17.11 -3.27
CA LEU A 60 -0.98 17.48 -3.96
C LEU A 60 -1.83 18.39 -3.06
N PRO A 61 -2.47 19.44 -3.62
CA PRO A 61 -3.42 20.25 -2.89
C PRO A 61 -4.64 19.40 -2.53
N SER A 62 -4.99 19.37 -1.24
CA SER A 62 -6.20 18.72 -0.77
C SER A 62 -7.41 19.66 -0.94
N VAL A 63 -8.58 19.06 -1.14
CA VAL A 63 -9.87 19.77 -1.29
C VAL A 63 -10.17 20.66 -0.07
N THR A 64 -9.64 20.30 1.11
CA THR A 64 -9.86 21.03 2.37
C THR A 64 -8.74 22.01 2.73
N GLY A 65 -7.93 22.46 1.77
CA GLY A 65 -6.87 23.47 2.01
C GLY A 65 -5.63 22.95 2.75
N SER A 66 -5.47 21.62 2.84
CA SER A 66 -4.26 20.96 3.35
C SER A 66 -3.36 20.49 2.19
N CYS A 67 -2.13 20.11 2.49
CA CYS A 67 -1.26 19.38 1.55
C CYS A 67 -1.34 17.89 1.87
N SER A 68 -1.77 17.09 0.91
CA SER A 68 -1.79 15.63 1.02
C SER A 68 -0.87 15.01 -0.01
N HIS A 69 -0.54 13.74 0.14
CA HIS A 69 0.19 12.99 -0.87
C HIS A 69 -0.61 11.74 -1.27
N PRO A 70 -0.52 11.34 -2.54
CA PRO A 70 -1.20 10.15 -3.02
C PRO A 70 -0.45 8.91 -2.55
N THR A 71 -1.16 7.98 -1.90
CA THR A 71 -0.53 6.76 -1.34
C THR A 71 -0.21 5.72 -2.41
N GLY A 72 -0.87 5.77 -3.58
CA GLY A 72 -0.65 4.86 -4.71
C GLY A 72 -1.10 3.41 -4.47
N THR A 73 -1.63 3.09 -3.30
CA THR A 73 -2.05 1.75 -2.85
C THR A 73 -3.25 1.24 -3.64
N GLY A 74 -4.25 2.09 -3.90
CA GLY A 74 -5.40 1.73 -4.74
C GLY A 74 -5.00 1.36 -6.17
N LEU A 75 -4.15 2.17 -6.81
CA LEU A 75 -3.66 1.90 -8.17
C LEU A 75 -2.85 0.59 -8.23
N SER A 76 -1.94 0.39 -7.27
CA SER A 76 -1.16 -0.84 -7.16
C SER A 76 -2.03 -2.08 -6.98
N SER A 77 -3.07 -1.97 -6.14
CA SER A 77 -3.98 -3.08 -5.84
C SER A 77 -4.76 -3.55 -7.08
N ILE A 78 -5.12 -2.62 -7.97
CA ILE A 78 -5.82 -2.93 -9.22
C ILE A 78 -4.88 -3.64 -10.20
N CYS A 79 -3.62 -3.21 -10.30
CA CYS A 79 -2.65 -3.76 -11.25
C CYS A 79 -2.08 -5.12 -10.82
N PHE A 80 -1.69 -5.28 -9.54
CA PHE A 80 -0.93 -6.45 -9.06
C PHE A 80 -1.67 -7.30 -8.04
N GLY A 81 -2.84 -6.84 -7.58
CA GLY A 81 -3.62 -7.50 -6.54
C GLY A 81 -3.18 -7.12 -5.13
N PRO A 82 -4.07 -7.31 -4.13
CA PRO A 82 -3.91 -6.74 -2.79
C PRO A 82 -2.71 -7.31 -2.02
N TRP A 83 -2.41 -8.61 -2.19
CA TRP A 83 -1.34 -9.30 -1.48
C TRP A 83 0.06 -8.98 -1.98
N VAL A 84 0.21 -8.68 -3.28
CA VAL A 84 1.49 -8.22 -3.84
C VAL A 84 1.69 -6.76 -3.46
N THR A 85 0.63 -5.96 -3.54
CA THR A 85 0.64 -4.56 -3.09
C THR A 85 1.02 -4.42 -1.62
N SER A 86 0.62 -5.34 -0.73
CA SER A 86 1.03 -5.25 0.68
C SER A 86 2.55 -5.36 0.87
N VAL A 87 3.24 -6.17 0.06
CA VAL A 87 4.70 -6.29 0.09
C VAL A 87 5.37 -5.04 -0.46
N ILE A 88 4.89 -4.54 -1.62
CA ILE A 88 5.41 -3.29 -2.20
C ILE A 88 5.21 -2.13 -1.23
N CYS A 89 4.02 -2.02 -0.64
CA CYS A 89 3.70 -0.98 0.32
C CYS A 89 4.58 -1.05 1.56
N ALA A 90 4.89 -2.24 2.08
CA ALA A 90 5.83 -2.38 3.19
C ALA A 90 7.24 -1.86 2.85
N ILE A 91 7.73 -2.12 1.64
CA ILE A 91 9.02 -1.59 1.16
C ILE A 91 8.97 -0.07 1.02
N VAL A 92 7.88 0.47 0.43
CA VAL A 92 7.68 1.92 0.29
C VAL A 92 7.61 2.60 1.65
N LEU A 93 6.85 2.05 2.60
CA LEU A 93 6.72 2.58 3.96
C LEU A 93 8.06 2.56 4.71
N LEU A 94 8.86 1.52 4.51
CA LEU A 94 10.21 1.45 5.05
C LEU A 94 11.07 2.58 4.49
N PHE A 95 11.06 2.80 3.17
CA PHE A 95 11.82 3.91 2.58
C PHE A 95 11.29 5.29 2.99
N GLN A 96 9.98 5.45 3.15
CA GLN A 96 9.39 6.71 3.66
C GLN A 96 9.86 7.00 5.09
N SER A 97 9.92 5.97 5.95
CA SER A 97 10.40 6.13 7.32
C SER A 97 11.89 6.48 7.38
N LEU A 98 12.72 5.91 6.50
CA LEU A 98 14.17 6.11 6.49
C LEU A 98 14.59 7.41 5.77
N PHE A 99 14.06 7.68 4.58
CA PHE A 99 14.53 8.77 3.71
C PHE A 99 13.71 10.06 3.84
N LEU A 100 12.41 9.95 4.11
CA LEU A 100 11.52 11.12 4.18
C LEU A 100 11.20 11.53 5.62
N ALA A 101 11.74 10.80 6.62
CA ALA A 101 11.36 10.92 8.03
C ALA A 101 9.84 10.94 8.22
N HIS A 102 9.12 10.20 7.36
CA HIS A 102 7.67 10.22 7.29
C HIS A 102 7.13 8.88 7.74
N GLY A 103 6.58 8.86 8.95
CA GLY A 103 6.18 7.63 9.66
C GLY A 103 7.18 7.24 10.75
N GLY A 104 7.30 5.94 11.00
CA GLY A 104 8.19 5.40 12.01
C GLY A 104 8.45 3.90 11.86
N LEU A 105 9.59 3.43 12.39
CA LEU A 105 10.01 2.03 12.39
C LEU A 105 9.24 1.20 13.42
N SER A 106 8.99 1.74 14.62
CA SER A 106 8.23 1.00 15.65
C SER A 106 6.77 0.84 15.24
N VAL A 107 6.20 1.88 14.65
CA VAL A 107 4.82 1.95 14.17
C VAL A 107 4.65 1.44 12.74
N LEU A 108 5.73 0.93 12.12
CA LEU A 108 5.71 0.44 10.74
C LEU A 108 4.66 -0.68 10.56
N GLY A 109 4.54 -1.59 11.54
CA GLY A 109 3.51 -2.64 11.51
C GLY A 109 2.09 -2.08 11.39
N ALA A 110 1.77 -1.02 12.15
CA ALA A 110 0.44 -0.39 12.11
C ALA A 110 0.19 0.34 10.77
N ASN A 111 1.23 0.98 10.23
CA ASN A 111 1.17 1.62 8.92
C ASN A 111 1.00 0.58 7.79
N ILE A 112 1.65 -0.58 7.89
CA ILE A 112 1.49 -1.67 6.92
C ILE A 112 0.07 -2.25 6.99
N VAL A 113 -0.49 -2.45 8.18
CA VAL A 113 -1.86 -2.98 8.31
C VAL A 113 -2.87 -2.01 7.71
N SER A 114 -2.80 -0.73 8.04
CA SER A 114 -3.73 0.27 7.52
C SER A 114 -3.55 0.52 6.02
N MET A 115 -2.34 0.89 5.59
CA MET A 115 -2.08 1.38 4.23
C MET A 115 -1.66 0.28 3.26
N GLY A 116 -1.01 -0.78 3.74
CA GLY A 116 -0.54 -1.89 2.91
C GLY A 116 -1.51 -3.07 2.82
N ILE A 117 -2.40 -3.27 3.79
CA ILE A 117 -3.30 -4.43 3.82
C ILE A 117 -4.76 -3.98 3.67
N VAL A 118 -5.27 -3.19 4.61
CA VAL A 118 -6.68 -2.78 4.61
C VAL A 118 -7.02 -1.92 3.40
N GLY A 119 -6.23 -0.88 3.11
CA GLY A 119 -6.47 -0.02 1.93
C GLY A 119 -6.54 -0.81 0.60
N PRO A 120 -5.51 -1.61 0.25
CA PRO A 120 -5.51 -2.43 -0.96
C PRO A 120 -6.61 -3.48 -1.00
N LEU A 121 -6.95 -4.11 0.14
CA LEU A 121 -8.07 -5.06 0.19
C LEU A 121 -9.39 -4.39 -0.13
N VAL A 122 -9.68 -3.25 0.50
CA VAL A 122 -10.94 -2.52 0.28
C VAL A 122 -10.99 -2.01 -1.16
N GLY A 123 -9.93 -1.35 -1.64
CA GLY A 123 -9.85 -0.84 -3.02
C GLY A 123 -10.02 -1.95 -4.06
N TYR A 124 -9.38 -3.11 -3.85
CA TYR A 124 -9.53 -4.26 -4.73
C TYR A 124 -10.92 -4.89 -4.67
N THR A 125 -11.55 -4.97 -3.50
CA THR A 125 -12.93 -5.49 -3.39
C THR A 125 -13.93 -4.60 -4.12
N ILE A 126 -13.80 -3.28 -4.02
CA ILE A 126 -14.64 -2.33 -4.75
C ILE A 126 -14.40 -2.45 -6.24
N TYR A 127 -13.13 -2.50 -6.67
CA TYR A 127 -12.80 -2.75 -8.07
C TYR A 127 -13.45 -4.05 -8.57
N ARG A 128 -13.36 -5.15 -7.81
CA ARG A 128 -13.93 -6.44 -8.21
C ARG A 128 -15.45 -6.45 -8.25
N LEU A 129 -16.13 -5.70 -7.38
CA LEU A 129 -17.59 -5.58 -7.40
C LEU A 129 -18.09 -4.73 -8.57
N LEU A 130 -17.36 -3.67 -8.91
CA LEU A 130 -17.77 -2.73 -9.95
C LEU A 130 -17.30 -3.12 -11.35
N LYS A 131 -16.25 -3.95 -11.50
CA LYS A 131 -15.71 -4.33 -12.82
C LYS A 131 -16.74 -5.04 -13.71
N ASP A 132 -17.66 -5.79 -13.11
CA ASP A 132 -18.65 -6.62 -13.80
C ASP A 132 -19.99 -5.85 -14.02
N THR A 133 -20.04 -4.57 -13.64
CA THR A 133 -21.21 -3.70 -13.79
C THR A 133 -21.03 -2.76 -14.99
N SER A 134 -22.10 -2.18 -15.50
CA SER A 134 -22.09 -1.18 -16.59
C SER A 134 -21.52 0.19 -16.19
N VAL A 135 -20.78 0.28 -15.08
CA VAL A 135 -20.22 1.53 -14.57
C VAL A 135 -18.93 1.85 -15.31
N ASN A 136 -18.73 3.12 -15.64
CA ASN A 136 -17.53 3.58 -16.34
C ASN A 136 -16.26 3.25 -15.54
N ILE A 137 -15.27 2.67 -16.22
CA ILE A 137 -13.99 2.24 -15.61
C ILE A 137 -13.28 3.39 -14.87
N PHE A 138 -13.42 4.64 -15.36
CA PHE A 138 -12.86 5.82 -14.68
C PHE A 138 -13.49 6.05 -13.31
N LEU A 139 -14.81 5.85 -13.18
CA LEU A 139 -15.51 5.98 -11.91
C LEU A 139 -15.14 4.84 -10.96
N THR A 140 -15.01 3.62 -11.49
CA THR A 140 -14.59 2.44 -10.71
C THR A 140 -13.18 2.61 -10.16
N VAL A 141 -12.24 3.10 -10.97
CA VAL A 141 -10.87 3.40 -10.52
C VAL A 141 -10.89 4.51 -9.48
N PHE A 142 -11.66 5.59 -9.70
CA PHE A 142 -11.79 6.68 -8.73
C PHE A 142 -12.33 6.19 -7.39
N LEU A 143 -13.38 5.36 -7.38
CA LEU A 143 -13.96 4.81 -6.15
C LEU A 143 -12.98 3.86 -5.43
N ALA A 144 -12.18 3.12 -6.18
CA ALA A 144 -11.17 2.24 -5.61
C ALA A 144 -9.94 3.00 -5.05
N THR A 145 -9.66 4.21 -5.54
CA THR A 145 -8.50 5.03 -5.12
C THR A 145 -8.85 6.17 -4.17
N ALA A 146 -10.12 6.54 -4.02
CA ALA A 146 -10.57 7.62 -3.14
C ALA A 146 -10.57 7.26 -1.63
N LEU A 147 -10.19 6.03 -1.28
CA LEU A 147 -10.22 5.47 0.08
C LEU A 147 -8.90 5.58 0.82
#